data_AF-A0A9E5NF71-F1
#
_entry.id   AF-A0A9E5NF71-F1
#
_cell.length_a   1.000
_cell.length_b   1.000
_cell.length_c   1.000
_cell.angle_alpha   90.00
_cell.angle_beta   90.00
_cell.angle_gamma   90.00
#
_symmetry.space_group_name_H-M   'P 1'
#
loop_
_entity.id
_entity.type
_entity.pdbx_description
1 polymer ?
#
loop_
_entity_poly.entity_id
_entity_poly.type
_entity_poly.pdbx_seq_one_letter_code
_entity_poly.pdbx_strand_id
1 'polypeptide(L)'
;HPKVVENLPGLTGDSGGWVNMSFDLTAYAGQDVLLAFRYITDWAVVYPGWYVDNVYVDGTLISDGSSTDPFMDITEILPINNNFTVTFVGMKERGRGNQYKVHTMSLSDVTEEGIFELNKVLSWSDKAVMLVTFDAPEGFTGYADYDYDFTYTNAGPKK
;
A
#
# COMPACT_ATOMS: atom_id res chain seq x y z
N HIS A 1 -19.47 16.74 4.74
CA HIS A 1 -19.72 16.20 3.39
C HIS A 1 -18.77 16.88 2.43
N PRO A 2 -17.91 16.15 1.69
CA PRO A 2 -17.13 16.77 0.64
C PRO A 2 -18.08 17.38 -0.38
N LYS A 3 -17.91 18.67 -0.69
CA LYS A 3 -18.75 19.38 -1.64
C LYS A 3 -18.26 19.09 -3.06
N VAL A 4 -18.73 17.98 -3.61
CA VAL A 4 -18.37 17.49 -4.96
C VAL A 4 -18.55 18.58 -6.04
N VAL A 5 -19.55 19.47 -5.88
CA VAL A 5 -19.82 20.59 -6.81
C VAL A 5 -18.66 21.59 -6.90
N GLU A 6 -17.95 21.84 -5.80
CA GLU A 6 -16.83 22.78 -5.76
C GLU A 6 -15.57 22.20 -6.45
N ASN A 7 -15.59 20.93 -6.83
CA ASN A 7 -14.47 20.21 -7.46
C ASN A 7 -14.76 19.88 -8.94
N LEU A 8 -15.76 20.50 -9.55
CA LEU A 8 -16.02 20.42 -10.99
C LEU A 8 -14.96 21.25 -11.77
N PRO A 9 -14.59 20.84 -13.00
CA PRO A 9 -15.25 19.83 -13.84
C PRO A 9 -15.00 18.37 -13.41
N GLY A 10 -16.05 17.53 -13.47
CA GLY A 10 -16.01 16.12 -13.04
C GLY A 10 -17.37 15.41 -13.21
N LEU A 11 -17.40 14.11 -12.91
CA LEU A 11 -18.62 13.28 -12.94
C LEU A 11 -19.14 13.03 -11.52
N THR A 12 -20.46 12.90 -11.40
CA THR A 12 -21.15 12.54 -10.15
C THR A 12 -22.35 11.64 -10.44
N GLY A 13 -22.69 10.76 -9.52
CA GLY A 13 -23.77 9.79 -9.69
C GLY A 13 -23.48 8.77 -10.79
N ASP A 14 -24.53 8.32 -11.46
CA ASP A 14 -24.45 7.41 -12.62
C ASP A 14 -24.35 8.23 -13.91
N SER A 15 -23.36 7.92 -14.74
CA SER A 15 -23.14 8.56 -16.05
C SER A 15 -24.08 8.03 -17.15
N GLY A 16 -24.80 6.93 -16.91
CA GLY A 16 -25.68 6.28 -17.90
C GLY A 16 -24.91 5.54 -19.00
N GLY A 17 -23.63 5.25 -18.78
CA GLY A 17 -22.72 4.64 -19.75
C GLY A 17 -21.40 5.41 -19.89
N TRP A 18 -20.66 5.12 -20.95
CA TRP A 18 -19.39 5.79 -21.26
C TRP A 18 -19.63 7.24 -21.69
N VAL A 19 -18.91 8.16 -21.04
CA VAL A 19 -18.94 9.60 -21.35
C VAL A 19 -17.52 10.07 -21.62
N ASN A 20 -17.33 10.81 -22.72
CA ASN A 20 -16.03 11.37 -23.06
C ASN A 20 -15.84 12.71 -22.31
N MET A 21 -14.68 12.88 -21.67
CA MET A 21 -14.33 14.05 -20.87
C MET A 21 -13.04 14.66 -21.40
N SER A 22 -12.99 15.99 -21.52
CA SER A 22 -11.81 16.73 -21.98
C SER A 22 -11.57 17.93 -21.08
N PHE A 23 -10.31 18.15 -20.71
CA PHE A 23 -9.88 19.22 -19.82
C PHE A 23 -8.77 20.02 -20.49
N ASP A 24 -8.88 21.34 -20.47
CA ASP A 24 -7.84 22.23 -21.02
C ASP A 24 -6.66 22.33 -20.07
N LEU A 25 -5.47 21.98 -20.57
CA LEU A 25 -4.21 22.04 -19.83
C LEU A 25 -3.35 23.25 -20.20
N THR A 26 -3.85 24.19 -21.01
CA THR A 26 -3.09 25.35 -21.52
C THR A 26 -2.41 26.16 -20.41
N ALA A 27 -3.02 26.26 -19.23
CA ALA A 27 -2.45 26.96 -18.07
C ALA A 27 -1.13 26.35 -17.56
N TYR A 28 -0.85 25.09 -17.91
CA TYR A 28 0.34 24.33 -17.51
C TYR A 28 1.37 24.20 -18.65
N ALA A 29 1.17 24.89 -19.78
CA ALA A 29 2.08 24.81 -20.93
C ALA A 29 3.53 25.17 -20.53
N GLY A 30 4.47 24.30 -20.91
CA GLY A 30 5.90 24.46 -20.60
C GLY A 30 6.29 24.11 -19.16
N GLN A 31 5.36 23.57 -18.36
CA GLN A 31 5.64 23.08 -17.01
C GLN A 31 5.59 21.56 -16.97
N ASP A 32 6.43 20.98 -16.12
CA ASP A 32 6.29 19.57 -15.74
C ASP A 32 5.22 19.47 -14.66
N VAL A 33 4.13 18.77 -14.95
CA VAL A 33 2.99 18.58 -14.04
C VAL A 33 2.61 17.12 -13.93
N LEU A 34 2.06 16.76 -12.77
CA LEU A 34 1.45 15.45 -12.54
C LEU A 34 -0.06 15.60 -12.59
N LEU A 35 -0.71 14.67 -13.29
CA LEU A 35 -2.16 14.59 -13.39
C LEU A 35 -2.65 13.42 -12.57
N ALA A 36 -3.73 13.62 -11.82
CA ALA A 36 -4.28 12.60 -10.94
C ALA A 36 -5.80 12.46 -11.15
N PHE A 37 -6.22 11.21 -11.05
CA PHE A 37 -7.61 10.80 -11.03
C PHE A 37 -8.11 10.82 -9.59
N ARG A 38 -9.18 11.59 -9.30
CA ARG A 38 -9.72 11.73 -7.95
C ARG A 38 -11.13 11.15 -7.86
N TYR A 39 -11.29 10.14 -7.00
CA TYR A 39 -12.57 9.56 -6.64
C TYR A 39 -12.95 9.98 -5.21
N ILE A 40 -14.18 10.45 -5.01
CA ILE A 40 -14.67 10.96 -3.72
C ILE A 40 -16.02 10.32 -3.41
N THR A 41 -16.13 9.66 -2.26
CA THR A 41 -17.38 9.06 -1.75
C THR A 41 -17.75 9.62 -0.38
N ASP A 42 -19.01 9.42 0.02
CA ASP A 42 -19.43 9.61 1.41
C ASP A 42 -19.61 8.25 2.11
N TRP A 43 -20.03 8.30 3.37
CA TRP A 43 -20.18 7.13 4.23
C TRP A 43 -21.54 6.41 4.04
N ALA A 44 -22.41 6.88 3.14
CA ALA A 44 -23.80 6.44 3.10
C ALA A 44 -24.01 5.17 2.27
N VAL A 45 -23.57 5.17 1.00
CA VAL A 45 -23.83 4.07 0.05
C VAL A 45 -22.59 3.77 -0.78
N VAL A 46 -22.35 2.47 -1.01
CA VAL A 46 -21.23 1.97 -1.82
C VAL A 46 -21.77 1.42 -3.14
N TYR A 47 -21.23 1.93 -4.25
CA TYR A 47 -21.47 1.43 -5.62
C TYR A 47 -20.16 0.88 -6.20
N PRO A 48 -20.17 0.21 -7.38
CA PRO A 48 -18.95 -0.33 -8.01
C PRO A 48 -17.85 0.70 -8.28
N GLY A 49 -18.20 2.00 -8.27
CA GLY A 49 -17.27 3.10 -8.44
C GLY A 49 -17.27 3.61 -9.87
N TRP A 50 -16.08 3.86 -10.39
CA TRP A 50 -15.86 4.47 -11.69
C TRP A 50 -14.93 3.61 -12.54
N TYR A 51 -15.04 3.78 -13.85
CA TYR A 51 -14.20 3.16 -14.84
C TYR A 51 -13.65 4.26 -15.73
N VAL A 52 -12.36 4.20 -16.02
CA VAL A 52 -11.65 5.13 -16.89
C VAL A 52 -11.02 4.32 -18.00
N ASP A 53 -11.17 4.80 -19.23
CA ASP A 53 -10.66 4.15 -20.42
C ASP A 53 -10.29 5.21 -21.46
N ASN A 54 -9.40 4.88 -22.39
CA ASN A 54 -8.98 5.72 -23.50
C ASN A 54 -8.45 7.08 -23.04
N VAL A 55 -7.44 7.05 -22.17
CA VAL A 55 -6.79 8.25 -21.62
C VAL A 55 -5.77 8.78 -22.62
N TYR A 56 -5.99 10.00 -23.09
CA TYR A 56 -5.08 10.70 -23.98
C TYR A 56 -4.56 12.00 -23.35
N VAL A 57 -3.29 12.31 -23.61
CA VAL A 57 -2.69 13.62 -23.32
C VAL A 57 -2.10 14.15 -24.62
N ASP A 58 -2.58 15.31 -25.07
CA ASP A 58 -2.16 15.93 -26.34
C ASP A 58 -2.15 14.96 -27.54
N GLY A 59 -3.21 14.14 -27.65
CA GLY A 59 -3.37 13.13 -28.69
C GLY A 59 -2.53 11.86 -28.53
N THR A 60 -1.68 11.77 -27.50
CA THR A 60 -0.89 10.57 -27.18
C THR A 60 -1.69 9.66 -26.25
N LEU A 61 -1.83 8.39 -26.61
CA LEU A 61 -2.48 7.38 -25.76
C LEU A 61 -1.59 7.06 -24.56
N ILE A 62 -2.14 7.21 -23.36
CA ILE A 62 -1.47 6.85 -22.10
C ILE A 62 -1.98 5.50 -21.58
N SER A 63 -3.29 5.24 -21.67
CA SER A 63 -3.88 3.96 -21.25
C SER A 63 -5.18 3.68 -22.00
N ASP A 64 -5.37 2.42 -22.40
CA ASP A 64 -6.59 1.85 -22.99
C ASP A 64 -7.39 1.01 -21.97
N GLY A 65 -7.15 1.24 -20.67
CA GLY A 65 -7.85 0.55 -19.59
C GLY A 65 -7.51 -0.94 -19.44
N SER A 66 -6.61 -1.50 -20.25
CA SER A 66 -6.24 -2.92 -20.20
C SER A 66 -5.25 -3.26 -19.08
N SER A 67 -4.50 -2.27 -18.58
CA SER A 67 -3.54 -2.40 -17.50
C SER A 67 -3.42 -1.12 -16.67
N THR A 68 -3.01 -1.26 -15.41
CA THR A 68 -2.68 -0.17 -14.50
C THR A 68 -1.21 0.24 -14.56
N ASP A 69 -0.35 -0.50 -15.28
CA ASP A 69 1.10 -0.23 -15.36
C ASP A 69 1.50 1.23 -15.72
N PRO A 70 0.74 1.97 -16.56
CA PRO A 70 1.08 3.36 -16.86
C PRO A 70 0.84 4.35 -15.71
N PHE A 71 0.14 3.94 -14.66
CA PHE A 71 -0.24 4.80 -13.54
C PHE A 71 0.63 4.51 -12.32
N MET A 72 0.90 5.54 -11.54
CA MET A 72 1.59 5.44 -10.25
C MET A 72 0.59 5.72 -9.13
N ASP A 73 0.79 5.08 -7.98
CA ASP A 73 0.12 5.50 -6.76
C ASP A 73 0.68 6.86 -6.30
N ILE A 74 -0.18 7.70 -5.70
CA ILE A 74 0.24 9.01 -5.20
C ILE A 74 1.34 8.90 -4.12
N THR A 75 1.38 7.79 -3.39
CA THR A 75 2.38 7.50 -2.37
C THR A 75 3.75 7.19 -2.97
N GLU A 76 3.85 6.79 -4.24
CA GLU A 76 5.14 6.65 -4.93
C GLU A 76 5.78 8.02 -5.22
N ILE A 77 4.95 9.04 -5.46
CA ILE A 77 5.39 10.42 -5.72
C ILE A 77 5.61 11.19 -4.43
N LEU A 78 4.72 11.00 -3.46
CA LEU A 78 4.76 11.61 -2.14
C LEU A 78 4.83 10.49 -1.11
N PRO A 79 6.04 9.97 -0.82
CA PRO A 79 6.22 8.90 0.15
C PRO A 79 5.56 9.31 1.47
N ILE A 80 4.46 8.65 1.79
CA ILE A 80 4.03 8.57 3.17
C ILE A 80 5.04 7.65 3.84
N ASN A 81 5.61 8.11 4.95
CA ASN A 81 6.58 7.32 5.68
C ASN A 81 5.85 6.09 6.25
N ASN A 82 5.88 4.99 5.49
CA ASN A 82 5.25 3.74 5.84
C ASN A 82 6.20 3.01 6.78
N ASN A 83 6.25 3.45 8.02
CA ASN A 83 7.11 2.80 8.98
C ASN A 83 6.46 1.45 9.34
N PHE A 84 7.24 0.38 9.28
CA PHE A 84 6.81 -0.93 9.72
C PHE A 84 7.61 -1.32 10.94
N THR A 85 6.94 -1.95 11.89
CA THR A 85 7.61 -2.64 12.99
C THR A 85 7.48 -4.13 12.79
N VAL A 86 8.61 -4.82 12.55
CA VAL A 86 8.65 -6.28 12.48
C VAL A 86 9.17 -6.86 13.79
N THR A 87 8.39 -7.75 14.41
CA THR A 87 8.71 -8.36 15.70
C THR A 87 8.58 -9.88 15.66
N PHE A 88 9.62 -10.58 16.11
CA PHE A 88 9.61 -12.03 16.32
C PHE A 88 9.36 -12.38 17.78
N VAL A 89 8.33 -13.19 18.03
CA VAL A 89 7.97 -13.68 19.36
C VAL A 89 8.23 -15.19 19.44
N GLY A 90 9.32 -15.58 20.08
CA GLY A 90 9.62 -16.96 20.42
C GLY A 90 8.84 -17.42 21.64
N MET A 91 8.23 -18.59 21.57
CA MET A 91 7.41 -19.21 22.61
C MET A 91 8.04 -20.53 23.05
N LYS A 92 8.24 -20.71 24.34
CA LYS A 92 8.76 -21.95 24.93
C LYS A 92 7.84 -22.44 26.03
N GLU A 93 7.44 -23.70 25.98
CA GLU A 93 6.66 -24.31 27.05
C GLU A 93 7.59 -24.61 28.24
N ARG A 94 7.18 -24.19 29.45
CA ARG A 94 7.88 -24.55 30.70
C ARG A 94 6.88 -24.83 31.82
N GLY A 95 6.81 -26.10 32.23
CA GLY A 95 5.96 -26.52 33.34
C GLY A 95 4.47 -26.31 33.03
N ARG A 96 3.78 -25.46 33.80
CA ARG A 96 2.34 -25.16 33.62
C ARG A 96 2.07 -23.91 32.75
N GLY A 97 3.07 -23.32 32.10
CA GLY A 97 2.87 -22.10 31.32
C GLY A 97 3.88 -21.89 30.20
N ASN A 98 3.70 -20.78 29.47
CA ASN A 98 4.54 -20.38 28.34
C ASN A 98 5.50 -19.25 28.76
N GLN A 99 6.74 -19.32 28.27
CA GLN A 99 7.69 -18.23 28.31
C GLN A 99 7.85 -17.63 26.93
N TYR A 100 8.07 -16.32 26.87
CA TYR A 100 8.18 -15.56 25.62
C TYR A 100 9.51 -14.83 25.54
N LYS A 101 10.09 -14.77 24.33
CA LYS A 101 11.19 -13.86 23.98
C LYS A 101 10.81 -13.06 22.76
N VAL A 102 10.90 -11.74 22.89
CA VAL A 102 10.53 -10.79 21.84
C VAL A 102 11.81 -10.19 21.25
N HIS A 103 11.92 -10.20 19.93
CA HIS A 103 12.98 -9.52 19.20
C HIS A 103 12.35 -8.63 18.15
N THR A 104 12.57 -7.33 18.26
CA THR A 104 12.21 -6.37 17.21
C THR A 104 13.36 -6.28 16.23
N MET A 105 13.01 -6.38 14.96
CA MET A 105 13.93 -6.29 13.84
C MET A 105 14.19 -4.82 13.50
N SER A 106 15.44 -4.50 13.20
CA SER A 106 15.76 -3.19 12.62
C SER A 106 15.44 -3.22 11.14
N LEU A 107 14.71 -2.23 10.67
CA LEU A 107 14.52 -1.95 9.26
C LEU A 107 15.37 -0.73 8.87
N SER A 108 15.63 -0.58 7.58
CA SER A 108 16.14 0.68 7.03
C SER A 108 15.08 1.76 7.17
N ASP A 109 15.47 2.98 7.57
CA ASP A 109 14.57 4.15 7.63
C ASP A 109 14.22 4.74 6.24
N VAL A 110 14.75 4.13 5.15
CA VAL A 110 14.57 4.62 3.77
C VAL A 110 13.87 3.59 2.90
N THR A 111 14.23 2.31 3.04
CA THR A 111 13.67 1.22 2.21
C THR A 111 12.75 0.30 2.98
N GLU A 112 12.71 0.40 4.31
CA GLU A 112 11.92 -0.41 5.22
C GLU A 112 12.26 -1.91 5.13
N GLU A 113 13.42 -2.21 4.56
CA GLU A 113 13.97 -3.56 4.44
C GLU A 113 14.87 -3.88 5.62
N GLY A 114 14.93 -5.15 6.00
CA GLY A 114 15.92 -5.65 6.94
C GLY A 114 16.14 -7.14 6.78
N ILE A 115 17.15 -7.66 7.49
CA ILE A 115 17.38 -9.10 7.60
C ILE A 115 17.43 -9.51 9.07
N PHE A 116 16.70 -10.56 9.45
CA PHE A 116 16.73 -11.13 10.79
C PHE A 116 17.14 -12.60 10.76
N GLU A 117 18.17 -12.95 11.54
CA GLU A 117 18.57 -14.34 11.74
C GLU A 117 17.58 -15.08 12.64
N LEU A 118 16.69 -15.89 12.05
CA LEU A 118 15.67 -16.66 12.79
C LEU A 118 16.25 -17.53 13.91
N ASN A 119 17.50 -18.00 13.79
CA ASN A 119 18.16 -18.76 14.84
C ASN A 119 18.26 -18.00 16.17
N LYS A 120 18.25 -16.67 16.18
CA LYS A 120 18.24 -15.85 17.40
C LYS A 120 16.98 -16.06 18.24
N VAL A 121 15.86 -16.42 17.61
CA VAL A 121 14.59 -16.71 18.30
C VAL A 121 14.32 -18.22 18.39
N LEU A 122 14.57 -18.96 17.31
CA LEU A 122 14.26 -20.39 17.20
C LEU A 122 15.19 -21.28 18.02
N SER A 123 16.45 -20.89 18.26
CA SER A 123 17.36 -21.68 19.10
C SER A 123 16.88 -21.82 20.55
N TRP A 124 16.08 -20.86 21.03
CA TRP A 124 15.59 -20.85 22.40
C TRP A 124 14.14 -21.35 22.54
N SER A 125 13.32 -21.21 21.49
CA SER A 125 11.88 -21.42 21.51
C SER A 125 11.46 -22.71 20.80
N ASP A 126 10.28 -23.23 21.16
CA ASP A 126 9.67 -24.38 20.49
C ASP A 126 8.85 -23.93 19.27
N LYS A 127 8.38 -22.67 19.27
CA LYS A 127 7.62 -22.02 18.22
C LYS A 127 8.00 -20.54 18.15
N ALA A 128 7.88 -19.91 16.99
CA ALA A 128 7.97 -18.46 16.87
C ALA A 128 6.85 -17.91 15.97
N VAL A 129 6.42 -16.68 16.28
CA VAL A 129 5.47 -15.91 15.47
C VAL A 129 6.18 -14.65 14.98
N MET A 130 6.02 -14.32 13.69
CA MET A 130 6.40 -13.02 13.14
C MET A 130 5.17 -12.12 13.14
N LEU A 131 5.32 -10.91 13.66
CA LEU A 131 4.32 -9.85 13.65
C LEU A 131 4.85 -8.73 12.77
N VAL A 132 4.09 -8.36 11.74
CA VAL A 132 4.34 -7.17 10.93
C VAL A 132 3.26 -6.17 11.29
N THR A 133 3.68 -5.04 11.85
CA THR A 133 2.77 -3.95 12.24
C THR A 133 3.04 -2.78 11.33
N PHE A 134 2.00 -2.28 10.67
CA PHE A 134 2.06 -1.00 9.98
C PHE A 134 1.90 0.13 11.00
N ASP A 135 2.91 0.99 11.12
CA ASP A 135 2.87 2.17 12.00
C ASP A 135 2.10 3.29 11.28
N ALA A 136 0.79 3.04 11.15
CA ALA A 136 -0.11 3.88 10.39
C ALA A 136 -0.13 5.34 10.91
N PRO A 137 -0.09 6.34 10.01
CA PRO A 137 -0.28 7.72 10.43
C PRO A 137 -1.67 7.92 11.04
N GLU A 138 -1.81 8.91 11.91
CA GLU A 138 -3.08 9.20 12.57
C GLU A 138 -4.20 9.42 11.53
N GLY A 139 -5.33 8.72 11.71
CA GLY A 139 -6.48 8.80 10.82
C GLY A 139 -6.42 7.87 9.61
N PHE A 140 -5.34 7.13 9.38
CA PHE A 140 -5.30 6.06 8.39
C PHE A 140 -6.10 4.85 8.88
N THR A 141 -6.94 4.31 8.00
CA THR A 141 -7.85 3.19 8.31
C THR A 141 -7.76 2.05 7.30
N GLY A 142 -6.84 2.14 6.33
CA GLY A 142 -6.58 1.11 5.34
C GLY A 142 -5.63 0.02 5.85
N TYR A 143 -5.20 -0.83 4.92
CA TYR A 143 -4.10 -1.76 5.10
C TYR A 143 -2.90 -1.29 4.29
N ALA A 144 -1.70 -1.58 4.76
CA ALA A 144 -0.48 -1.43 3.98
C ALA A 144 -0.03 -2.81 3.50
N ASP A 145 0.27 -2.92 2.22
CA ASP A 145 0.82 -4.15 1.64
C ASP A 145 2.24 -4.38 2.16
N TYR A 146 2.59 -5.66 2.35
CA TYR A 146 3.93 -6.06 2.76
C TYR A 146 4.27 -7.41 2.13
N ASP A 147 5.56 -7.66 1.94
CA ASP A 147 6.10 -8.95 1.51
C ASP A 147 7.25 -9.38 2.42
N TYR A 148 7.55 -10.68 2.45
CA TYR A 148 8.65 -11.24 3.22
C TYR A 148 9.24 -12.49 2.56
N ASP A 149 10.52 -12.75 2.80
CA ASP A 149 11.20 -13.94 2.29
C ASP A 149 12.03 -14.64 3.39
N PHE A 150 12.23 -15.95 3.25
CA PHE A 150 13.02 -16.77 4.16
C PHE A 150 14.19 -17.45 3.43
N THR A 151 15.41 -17.01 3.73
CA THR A 151 16.62 -17.69 3.24
C THR A 151 17.17 -18.63 4.32
N TYR A 152 17.21 -19.94 4.02
CA TYR A 152 17.79 -20.95 4.90
C TYR A 152 19.27 -21.22 4.56
N THR A 153 20.16 -21.11 5.55
CA THR A 153 21.59 -21.42 5.40
C THR A 153 21.84 -22.93 5.64
N ASN A 154 21.54 -23.77 4.65
CA ASN A 154 22.00 -25.16 4.51
C ASN A 154 22.06 -26.05 5.77
N ALA A 155 20.88 -26.52 6.17
CA ALA A 155 20.52 -27.91 6.44
C ALA A 155 19.19 -27.78 7.18
N GLY A 156 18.08 -27.89 6.44
CA GLY A 156 16.76 -27.96 7.08
C GLY A 156 16.78 -28.99 8.22
N PRO A 157 15.96 -28.80 9.27
CA PRO A 157 16.00 -29.66 10.45
C PRO A 157 15.93 -31.13 10.01
N LYS A 158 16.91 -31.94 10.43
CA LYS A 158 16.81 -33.40 10.25
C LYS A 158 15.61 -33.86 11.08
N LYS A 159 14.64 -34.50 10.40
CA LYS A 159 13.50 -35.17 11.02
C LYS A 159 13.94 -36.12 12.12
#